data_AF-A0A355RYD9-F1
#
_entry.id   AF-A0A355RYD9-F1
#
_cell.length_a   1.000
_cell.length_b   1.000
_cell.length_c   1.000
_cell.angle_alpha   90.00
_cell.angle_beta   90.00
_cell.angle_gamma   90.00
#
_symmetry.space_group_name_H-M   'P 1'
#
loop_
_entity.id
_entity.type
_entity.pdbx_description
1 polymer ?
#
loop_
_entity_poly.entity_id
_entity_poly.type
_entity_poly.pdbx_seq_one_letter_code
_entity_poly.pdbx_strand_id
1 'polypeptide(L)' 'SKIGKEWDEQAAGFAKYVVGKTADEVKGITVTDEGTPSDADLKSSVTIHIAPFQNIILAASKNAK' A
#
# COMPACT_ATOMS: atom_id res chain seq x y z
N SER A 1 -10.56 -0.07 12.82
CA SER A 1 -9.36 0.79 12.66
C SER A 1 -9.68 2.24 13.04
N LYS A 2 -8.71 3.18 13.00
CA LYS A 2 -8.94 4.63 13.26
C LYS A 2 -9.92 5.29 12.28
N ILE A 3 -10.14 4.67 11.11
CA ILE A 3 -11.01 5.19 10.05
C ILE A 3 -12.32 4.40 9.89
N GLY A 4 -12.68 3.56 10.88
CA GLY A 4 -13.94 2.80 10.86
C GLY A 4 -14.03 1.66 9.84
N LYS A 5 -12.92 1.34 9.15
CA LYS A 5 -12.82 0.23 8.19
C LYS A 5 -12.11 -0.97 8.79
N GLU A 6 -12.45 -2.16 8.31
CA GLU A 6 -11.73 -3.39 8.60
C GLU A 6 -10.39 -3.46 7.85
N TRP A 7 -9.56 -4.44 8.21
CA TRP A 7 -8.22 -4.56 7.63
C TRP A 7 -8.27 -4.89 6.13
N ASP A 8 -9.18 -5.78 5.73
CA ASP A 8 -9.38 -6.23 4.35
C ASP A 8 -9.89 -5.10 3.46
N GLU A 9 -10.81 -4.27 3.97
CA GLU A 9 -11.29 -3.08 3.26
C GLU A 9 -10.18 -2.06 2.99
N GLN A 10 -9.26 -1.90 3.94
CA GLN A 10 -8.10 -1.03 3.80
C GLN A 10 -7.07 -1.60 2.84
N ALA A 11 -6.80 -2.91 2.91
CA ALA A 11 -5.92 -3.59 1.96
C ALA A 11 -6.49 -3.49 0.53
N ALA A 12 -7.80 -3.63 0.36
CA ALA A 12 -8.47 -3.40 -0.92
C ALA A 12 -8.37 -1.94 -1.38
N GLY A 13 -8.44 -0.98 -0.46
CA GLY A 13 -8.18 0.44 -0.74
C GLY A 13 -6.77 0.68 -1.30
N PHE A 14 -5.75 0.12 -0.64
CA PHE A 14 -4.37 0.18 -1.13
C PHE A 14 -4.22 -0.52 -2.49
N ALA A 15 -4.79 -1.71 -2.67
CA ALA A 15 -4.74 -2.44 -3.92
C ALA A 15 -5.33 -1.63 -5.09
N LYS A 16 -6.46 -0.97 -4.89
CA LYS A 16 -7.06 -0.07 -5.88
C LYS A 16 -6.17 1.14 -6.20
N TYR A 17 -5.56 1.74 -5.18
CA TYR A 17 -4.67 2.89 -5.34
C TYR A 17 -3.44 2.58 -6.20
N VAL A 18 -2.93 1.35 -6.14
CA VAL A 18 -1.73 0.94 -6.89
C VAL A 18 -2.02 0.44 -8.31
N VAL A 19 -3.28 0.27 -8.70
CA VAL A 19 -3.63 -0.12 -10.07
C VAL A 19 -3.12 0.92 -11.06
N GLY A 20 -2.45 0.45 -12.11
CA GLY A 20 -1.87 1.31 -13.15
C GLY A 20 -0.48 1.87 -12.83
N LYS A 21 0.03 1.63 -11.62
CA LYS A 21 1.42 1.92 -11.24
C LYS A 21 2.33 0.73 -11.51
N THR A 22 3.58 1.01 -11.85
CA THR A 22 4.67 0.03 -11.90
C THR A 22 5.11 -0.41 -10.50
N ALA A 23 5.76 -1.56 -10.40
CA ALA A 23 6.26 -2.06 -9.11
C ALA A 23 7.24 -1.09 -8.42
N ASP A 24 8.06 -0.37 -9.19
CA ASP A 24 8.99 0.64 -8.66
C ASP A 24 8.24 1.88 -8.15
N GLU A 25 7.21 2.34 -8.86
CA GLU A 25 6.34 3.42 -8.37
C GLU A 25 5.60 3.04 -7.08
N VAL A 26 5.14 1.79 -6.98
CA VAL A 26 4.52 1.29 -5.75
C VAL A 26 5.52 1.24 -4.60
N LYS A 27 6.75 0.79 -4.88
CA LYS A 27 7.82 0.76 -3.87
C LYS A 27 8.25 2.16 -3.42
N GLY A 28 8.10 3.15 -4.29
CA GLY A 28 8.38 4.56 -4.01
C GLY A 28 7.29 5.29 -3.20
N ILE A 29 6.13 4.67 -2.93
CA ILE A 29 5.10 5.28 -2.09
C ILE A 29 5.67 5.51 -0.69
N THR A 30 5.66 6.78 -0.26
CA THR A 30 6.20 7.20 1.03
C THR A 30 5.40 6.59 2.19
N VAL A 31 6.15 6.05 3.14
CA VAL A 31 5.63 5.48 4.39
C VAL A 31 6.21 6.21 5.59
N THR A 32 5.53 6.12 6.72
CA THR A 32 6.03 6.58 8.03
C THR A 32 7.08 5.60 8.55
N ASP A 33 7.75 5.95 9.65
CA ASP A 33 8.68 5.04 10.33
C ASP A 33 8.00 3.75 10.82
N GLU A 34 6.69 3.80 11.07
CA GLU A 34 5.87 2.63 11.44
C GLU A 34 5.47 1.78 10.22
N GLY A 35 5.74 2.23 8.99
CA GLY A 35 5.41 1.52 7.76
C GLY A 35 3.98 1.72 7.26
N THR A 36 3.25 2.70 7.81
CA THR A 36 1.92 3.13 7.35
C THR A 36 2.04 4.23 6.27
N PRO A 37 1.00 4.50 5.46
CA PRO A 37 1.05 5.54 4.43
C PRO A 37 1.43 6.92 5.00
N SER A 38 2.39 7.61 4.37
CA SER A 38 2.70 9.03 4.66
C SER A 38 1.90 10.00 3.81
N ASP A 39 1.41 9.54 2.66
CA ASP A 39 0.57 10.31 1.74
C ASP A 39 -0.82 10.60 2.34
N ALA A 40 -1.30 11.84 2.20
CA ALA A 40 -2.55 12.28 2.83
C ALA A 40 -3.79 11.65 2.18
N ASP A 41 -3.77 11.49 0.85
CA ASP A 41 -4.87 10.86 0.11
C ASP A 41 -4.98 9.39 0.50
N LEU A 42 -3.85 8.70 0.65
CA LEU A 42 -3.83 7.30 1.06
C LEU A 42 -4.20 7.11 2.55
N LYS A 43 -3.77 8.01 3.45
CA LYS A 43 -4.15 7.96 4.89
C LYS A 43 -5.65 8.06 5.14
N SER A 44 -6.38 8.78 4.29
CA SER A 44 -7.83 8.93 4.42
C SER A 44 -8.57 7.58 4.31
N SER A 45 -7.95 6.60 3.67
CA SER A 45 -8.57 5.32 3.32
C SER A 45 -7.79 4.09 3.79
N VAL A 46 -6.52 4.24 4.15
CA VAL A 46 -5.60 3.17 4.56
C VAL A 46 -4.74 3.64 5.73
N THR A 47 -4.88 2.99 6.89
CA THR A 47 -4.07 3.24 8.09
C THR A 47 -3.25 2.02 8.53
N ILE A 48 -3.34 0.92 7.77
CA ILE A 48 -2.56 -0.30 7.98
C ILE A 48 -1.15 -0.16 7.41
N HIS A 49 -0.27 -1.09 7.77
CA HIS A 49 1.11 -1.11 7.27
C HIS A 49 1.11 -1.47 5.78
N ILE A 50 1.63 -0.57 4.94
CA ILE A 50 1.71 -0.78 3.49
C ILE A 50 3.11 -1.18 3.00
N ALA A 51 4.15 -0.94 3.79
CA ALA A 51 5.52 -1.33 3.45
C ALA A 51 5.67 -2.84 3.12
N PRO A 52 5.02 -3.78 3.84
CA PRO A 52 5.05 -5.19 3.47
C PRO A 52 4.40 -5.48 2.11
N PHE A 53 3.27 -4.83 1.80
CA PHE A 53 2.60 -5.00 0.51
C PHE A 53 3.47 -4.50 -0.64
N GLN A 54 4.13 -3.34 -0.48
CA GLN A 54 5.08 -2.82 -1.47
C GLN A 54 6.20 -3.83 -1.78
N ASN A 55 6.77 -4.45 -0.74
CA ASN A 55 7.83 -5.44 -0.89
C ASN A 55 7.36 -6.68 -1.63
N ILE A 56 6.16 -7.18 -1.30
CA ILE A 56 5.59 -8.36 -1.95
C ILE A 56 5.25 -8.07 -3.41
N ILE A 57 4.69 -6.90 -3.72
CA ILE A 57 4.40 -6.47 -5.11
C ILE A 57 5.69 -6.42 -5.92
N LEU A 58 6.77 -5.85 -5.38
CA LEU A 58 8.06 -5.82 -6.04
C LEU A 58 8.63 -7.22 -6.27
N ALA A 59 8.58 -8.09 -5.27
CA ALA A 59 9.04 -9.47 -5.39
C ALA A 59 8.21 -10.26 -6.42
N ALA A 60 6.89 -10.08 -6.42
CA ALA A 60 6.00 -10.70 -7.39
C ALA A 60 6.29 -10.23 -8.82
N SER A 61 6.48 -8.92 -9.02
CA SER A 61 6.83 -8.35 -10.32
C SER A 61 8.16 -8.89 -10.86
N LYS A 62 9.14 -9.18 -9.99
CA LYS A 62 10.43 -9.78 -10.39
C LYS A 62 10.33 -11.27 -10.73
N ASN A 63 9.35 -11.97 -10.15
CA ASN A 63 9.14 -13.41 -10.32
C ASN A 63 8.09 -13.76 -11.37
N ALA A 64 7.42 -12.77 -11.96
CA ALA A 64 6.45 -12.97 -13.04
C ALA A 64 7.16 -13.63 -14.24
N LYS A 65 6.61 -14.75 -14.72
CA LYS A 65 7.09 -15.53 -15.87
C LYS A 65 6.15 -15.38 -17.05
#